data_AF-A0A821EFP0-F1
#
_entry.id   AF-A0A821EFP0-F1
#
_cell.length_a   1.000
_cell.length_b   1.000
_cell.length_c   1.000
_cell.angle_alpha   90.00
_cell.angle_beta   90.00
_cell.angle_gamma   90.00
#
_symmetry.space_group_name_H-M   'P 1'
#
loop_
_entity.id
_entity.type
_entity.pdbx_description
1 polymer ?
#
loop_
_entity_poly.entity_id
_entity_poly.type
_entity_poly.pdbx_seq_one_letter_code
_entity_poly.pdbx_strand_id
1 'polypeptide(L)'
;VEEKIYDEFVQRSIERTKRRKIGDPYDESTEQGPQISQEQMDKILDLIDSGKKSGAKLVAGGRREGDKGFFVQPTLFTDVKDDHRIAREEIFGPVMQILKFKSIDEVIERANSTEYGLAASIFTKDLDKAIVVSNGLRAGSVWVNTYDNFDPAAPFGGFKQSGLGREKSEFSLDSYTETKCVTIKISERNS
;
A
#
# COMPACT_ATOMS: atom_id res chain seq x y z
N VAL A 1 1.58 13.72 1.78
CA VAL A 1 2.53 14.68 1.16
C VAL A 1 2.62 15.93 2.02
N GLU A 2 3.83 16.39 2.32
CA GLU A 2 4.04 17.58 3.17
C GLU A 2 3.45 18.83 2.49
N GLU A 3 2.78 19.69 3.26
CA GLU A 3 2.06 20.88 2.78
C GLU A 3 2.86 21.73 1.79
N LYS A 4 4.16 21.91 2.01
CA LYS A 4 5.04 22.74 1.18
C LYS A 4 5.19 22.28 -0.27
N ILE A 5 5.03 20.98 -0.54
CA ILE A 5 5.17 20.40 -1.89
C ILE A 5 3.88 19.76 -2.38
N TYR A 6 2.77 19.91 -1.64
CA TYR A 6 1.52 19.22 -1.91
C TYR A 6 0.97 19.57 -3.29
N ASP A 7 0.88 20.85 -3.62
CA ASP A 7 0.24 21.31 -4.87
C ASP A 7 1.05 20.87 -6.09
N GLU A 8 2.38 20.99 -6.04
CA GLU A 8 3.26 20.52 -7.12
C GLU A 8 3.17 18.99 -7.29
N PHE A 9 3.19 18.25 -6.18
CA PHE A 9 3.05 16.79 -6.21
C PHE A 9 1.72 16.38 -6.84
N VAL A 10 0.61 16.99 -6.39
CA VAL A 10 -0.73 16.73 -6.94
C VAL A 10 -0.77 17.00 -8.44
N GLN A 11 -0.24 18.13 -8.91
CA GLN A 11 -0.25 18.47 -10.33
C GLN A 11 0.51 17.42 -11.16
N ARG A 12 1.71 17.03 -10.73
CA ARG A 12 2.50 15.99 -11.40
C ARG A 12 1.80 14.62 -11.35
N SER A 13 1.15 14.29 -10.25
CA SER A 13 0.34 13.06 -10.13
C SER A 13 -0.84 13.06 -11.11
N ILE A 14 -1.57 14.18 -11.23
CA ILE A 14 -2.69 14.30 -12.19
C ILE A 14 -2.19 14.04 -13.62
N GLU A 15 -1.08 14.66 -14.01
CA GLU A 15 -0.49 14.48 -15.34
C GLU A 15 -0.08 13.03 -15.58
N ARG A 16 0.56 12.38 -14.61
CA ARG A 16 0.97 10.98 -14.71
C ARG A 16 -0.24 10.03 -14.79
N THR A 17 -1.27 10.27 -13.98
CA THR A 17 -2.51 9.49 -13.96
C THR A 17 -3.21 9.57 -15.31
N LYS A 18 -3.33 10.77 -15.90
CA LYS A 18 -3.99 10.98 -17.21
C LYS A 18 -3.24 10.35 -18.38
N ARG A 19 -1.92 10.19 -18.28
CA ARG A 19 -1.09 9.59 -19.34
C ARG A 19 -1.10 8.06 -19.32
N ARG A 20 -1.58 7.42 -18.24
CA ARG A 20 -1.52 5.98 -18.06
C ARG A 20 -2.39 5.27 -19.11
N LYS A 21 -1.76 4.49 -20.00
CA LYS A 21 -2.48 3.81 -21.08
C LYS A 21 -3.22 2.57 -20.56
N ILE A 22 -4.54 2.56 -20.74
CA ILE A 22 -5.43 1.42 -20.47
C ILE A 22 -5.64 0.67 -21.79
N GLY A 23 -5.65 -0.66 -21.77
CA GLY A 23 -5.87 -1.42 -23.00
C GLY A 23 -5.83 -2.93 -22.82
N ASP A 24 -5.75 -3.62 -23.96
CA ASP A 24 -5.52 -5.06 -24.00
C ASP A 24 -4.20 -5.41 -23.29
N PRO A 25 -4.19 -6.31 -22.28
CA PRO A 25 -2.97 -6.71 -21.60
C PRO A 25 -1.92 -7.37 -22.51
N TYR A 26 -2.28 -7.79 -23.72
CA TYR A 26 -1.34 -8.31 -24.72
C TYR A 26 -0.70 -7.21 -25.61
N ASP A 27 -1.18 -5.96 -25.57
CA ASP A 27 -0.51 -4.82 -26.23
C ASP A 27 0.66 -4.35 -25.36
N GLU A 28 1.88 -4.39 -25.90
CA GLU A 28 3.13 -3.99 -25.20
C GLU A 28 3.10 -2.56 -24.66
N SER A 29 2.27 -1.69 -25.23
CA SER A 29 2.14 -0.30 -24.78
C SER A 29 1.06 -0.09 -23.72
N THR A 30 0.29 -1.13 -23.38
CA THR A 30 -0.67 -1.09 -22.27
C THR A 30 0.05 -1.06 -20.93
N GLU A 31 -0.24 -0.07 -20.09
CA GLU A 31 0.26 0.01 -18.73
C GLU A 31 -0.72 -0.56 -17.69
N GLN A 32 -2.00 -0.67 -18.05
CA GLN A 32 -3.08 -1.10 -17.17
C GLN A 32 -4.12 -1.97 -17.89
N GLY A 33 -4.26 -3.21 -17.43
CA GLY A 33 -5.31 -4.14 -17.86
C GLY A 33 -6.64 -3.97 -17.10
N PRO A 34 -7.59 -4.90 -17.32
CA PRO A 34 -8.87 -4.89 -16.62
C PRO A 34 -8.70 -5.33 -15.16
N GLN A 35 -9.73 -5.06 -14.35
CA GLN A 35 -9.88 -5.69 -13.05
C GLN A 35 -10.23 -7.17 -13.23
N ILE A 36 -10.04 -7.98 -12.18
CA ILE A 36 -10.16 -9.44 -12.30
C ILE A 36 -11.59 -9.92 -12.56
N SER A 37 -12.61 -9.22 -12.06
CA SER A 37 -14.01 -9.65 -12.13
C SER A 37 -14.98 -8.46 -12.05
N GLN A 38 -16.26 -8.75 -12.36
CA GLN A 38 -17.37 -7.80 -12.18
C GLN A 38 -17.50 -7.36 -10.71
N GLU A 39 -17.46 -8.30 -9.77
CA GLU A 39 -17.54 -8.03 -8.33
C GLU A 39 -16.47 -7.04 -7.87
N GLN A 40 -15.21 -7.25 -8.31
CA GLN A 40 -14.12 -6.34 -7.96
C GLN A 40 -14.32 -4.96 -8.59
N MET A 41 -14.77 -4.90 -9.85
CA MET A 41 -15.09 -3.61 -10.50
C MET A 41 -16.21 -2.87 -9.76
N ASP A 42 -17.27 -3.56 -9.36
CA ASP A 42 -18.41 -2.95 -8.65
C ASP A 42 -17.98 -2.42 -7.27
N LYS A 43 -17.17 -3.19 -6.53
CA LYS A 43 -16.57 -2.72 -5.26
C LYS A 43 -15.74 -1.44 -5.46
N ILE A 44 -14.90 -1.41 -6.50
CA ILE A 44 -14.07 -0.24 -6.81
C ILE A 44 -14.95 0.97 -7.15
N LEU A 45 -15.99 0.78 -7.98
CA LEU A 45 -16.89 1.86 -8.38
C LEU A 45 -17.73 2.38 -7.20
N ASP A 46 -18.17 1.52 -6.28
CA ASP A 46 -18.81 1.94 -5.01
C ASP A 46 -17.87 2.82 -4.17
N LEU A 47 -16.62 2.39 -3.99
CA LEU A 47 -15.65 3.15 -3.20
C LEU A 47 -15.31 4.49 -3.85
N ILE A 48 -15.19 4.55 -5.18
CA ILE A 48 -15.07 5.81 -5.92
C ILE A 48 -16.27 6.72 -5.65
N ASP A 49 -17.50 6.18 -5.70
CA ASP A 49 -18.72 6.96 -5.43
C ASP A 49 -18.77 7.45 -3.98
N SER A 50 -18.34 6.62 -3.03
CA SER A 50 -18.23 6.99 -1.61
C SER A 50 -17.28 8.19 -1.40
N GLY A 51 -16.15 8.22 -2.12
CA GLY A 51 -15.19 9.33 -2.06
C GLY A 51 -15.78 10.63 -2.60
N LYS A 52 -16.56 10.57 -3.69
CA LYS A 52 -17.30 11.73 -4.21
C LYS A 52 -18.31 12.25 -3.19
N LYS A 53 -19.10 11.34 -2.59
CA LYS A 53 -20.13 11.66 -1.61
C LYS A 53 -19.57 12.22 -0.30
N SER A 54 -18.38 11.79 0.12
CA SER A 54 -17.73 12.27 1.34
C SER A 54 -16.99 13.61 1.18
N GLY A 55 -16.99 14.19 -0.03
CA GLY A 55 -16.36 15.49 -0.29
C GLY A 55 -14.87 15.43 -0.64
N ALA A 56 -14.32 14.24 -0.91
CA ALA A 56 -13.00 14.14 -1.51
C ALA A 56 -13.01 14.71 -2.93
N LYS A 57 -11.96 15.43 -3.31
CA LYS A 57 -11.89 16.09 -4.62
C LYS A 57 -11.38 15.13 -5.69
N LEU A 58 -12.28 14.69 -6.57
CA LEU A 58 -11.95 13.89 -7.75
C LEU A 58 -11.26 14.78 -8.80
N VAL A 59 -10.00 14.48 -9.13
CA VAL A 59 -9.20 15.29 -10.08
C VAL A 59 -8.83 14.56 -11.38
N ALA A 60 -8.98 13.23 -11.42
CA ALA A 60 -8.84 12.41 -12.62
C ALA A 60 -9.63 11.10 -12.49
N GLY A 61 -10.11 10.56 -13.61
CA GLY A 61 -10.77 9.26 -13.68
C GLY A 61 -12.16 9.22 -13.02
N GLY A 62 -12.42 8.15 -12.28
CA GLY A 62 -13.61 8.01 -11.43
C GLY A 62 -14.81 7.32 -12.07
N ARG A 63 -14.60 6.55 -13.14
CA ARG A 63 -15.63 5.78 -13.85
C ARG A 63 -15.05 4.52 -14.50
N ARG A 64 -15.96 3.65 -14.96
CA ARG A 64 -15.63 2.54 -15.87
C ARG A 64 -15.05 3.08 -17.18
N GLU A 65 -14.10 2.35 -17.75
CA GLU A 65 -13.55 2.60 -19.08
C GLU A 65 -14.17 1.62 -20.08
N GLY A 66 -14.81 2.13 -21.14
CA GLY A 66 -15.47 1.31 -22.16
C GLY A 66 -16.68 0.50 -21.67
N ASP A 67 -17.18 -0.37 -22.54
CA ASP A 67 -18.37 -1.22 -22.34
C ASP A 67 -18.05 -2.72 -22.22
N LYS A 68 -16.86 -3.14 -22.66
CA LYS A 68 -16.37 -4.52 -22.60
C LYS A 68 -15.25 -4.69 -21.59
N GLY A 69 -15.24 -5.84 -20.91
CA GLY A 69 -14.29 -6.14 -19.84
C GLY A 69 -14.51 -5.27 -18.60
N PHE A 70 -13.65 -5.47 -17.60
CA PHE A 70 -13.78 -4.86 -16.28
C PHE A 70 -12.78 -3.70 -16.10
N PHE A 71 -12.73 -2.75 -17.04
CA PHE A 71 -11.76 -1.66 -16.97
C PHE A 71 -12.29 -0.49 -16.12
N VAL A 72 -11.44 0.02 -15.24
CA VAL A 72 -11.70 1.22 -14.43
C VAL A 72 -10.65 2.27 -14.76
N GLN A 73 -11.05 3.53 -14.93
CA GLN A 73 -10.11 4.61 -15.18
C GLN A 73 -9.13 4.80 -14.02
N PRO A 74 -7.84 5.08 -14.28
CA PRO A 74 -6.91 5.60 -13.29
C PRO A 74 -7.52 6.83 -12.60
N THR A 75 -7.80 6.67 -11.32
CA THR A 75 -8.60 7.61 -10.54
C THR A 75 -7.72 8.27 -9.48
N LEU A 76 -7.87 9.57 -9.30
CA LEU A 76 -7.09 10.33 -8.33
C LEU A 76 -8.01 11.22 -7.50
N PHE A 77 -7.96 11.04 -6.18
CA PHE A 77 -8.59 11.91 -5.19
C PHE A 77 -7.55 12.74 -4.45
N THR A 78 -7.89 14.00 -4.24
CA THR A 78 -7.13 14.97 -3.44
C THR A 78 -8.00 15.48 -2.30
N ASP A 79 -7.40 16.21 -1.36
CA ASP A 79 -8.08 16.71 -0.15
C ASP A 79 -8.78 15.59 0.66
N VAL A 80 -8.25 14.36 0.55
CA VAL A 80 -8.77 13.20 1.29
C VAL A 80 -8.52 13.38 2.79
N LYS A 81 -9.52 13.00 3.60
CA LYS A 81 -9.47 13.03 5.06
C LYS A 81 -9.42 11.61 5.61
N ASP A 82 -8.86 11.47 6.80
CA ASP A 82 -8.60 10.17 7.40
C ASP A 82 -9.89 9.40 7.70
N ASP A 83 -11.04 10.06 7.87
CA ASP A 83 -12.34 9.45 8.13
C ASP A 83 -13.11 9.03 6.87
N HIS A 84 -12.62 9.38 5.67
CA HIS A 84 -13.23 8.93 4.43
C HIS A 84 -13.08 7.41 4.26
N ARG A 85 -14.12 6.73 3.76
CA ARG A 85 -14.07 5.29 3.41
C ARG A 85 -12.87 4.96 2.51
N ILE A 86 -12.63 5.78 1.48
CA ILE A 86 -11.48 5.63 0.56
C ILE A 86 -10.09 5.78 1.21
N ALA A 87 -10.01 6.28 2.45
CA ALA A 87 -8.77 6.36 3.23
C ALA A 87 -8.62 5.21 4.25
N ARG A 88 -9.65 4.37 4.40
CA ARG A 88 -9.75 3.33 5.44
C ARG A 88 -9.90 1.93 4.87
N GLU A 89 -10.76 1.78 3.87
CA GLU A 89 -11.09 0.51 3.23
C GLU A 89 -10.12 0.22 2.08
N GLU A 90 -9.68 -1.03 1.97
CA GLU A 90 -8.87 -1.48 0.85
C GLU A 90 -9.72 -1.52 -0.45
N ILE A 91 -9.39 -0.60 -1.37
CA ILE A 91 -10.06 -0.48 -2.66
C ILE A 91 -9.63 -1.60 -3.61
N PHE A 92 -8.33 -1.93 -3.64
CA PHE A 92 -7.75 -2.92 -4.54
C PHE A 92 -8.06 -2.66 -6.03
N GLY A 93 -7.96 -1.38 -6.42
CA GLY A 93 -8.21 -0.89 -7.77
C GLY A 93 -7.39 0.36 -8.07
N PRO A 94 -7.47 0.91 -9.30
CA PRO A 94 -6.62 2.01 -9.74
C PRO A 94 -7.11 3.37 -9.19
N VAL A 95 -7.18 3.51 -7.87
CA VAL A 95 -7.71 4.68 -7.16
C VAL A 95 -6.68 5.17 -6.15
N MET A 96 -6.05 6.31 -6.43
CA MET A 96 -5.05 6.93 -5.59
C MET A 96 -5.65 8.02 -4.71
N GLN A 97 -5.25 8.07 -3.44
CA GLN A 97 -5.61 9.10 -2.46
C GLN A 97 -4.37 9.94 -2.12
N ILE A 98 -4.49 11.27 -2.16
CA ILE A 98 -3.43 12.18 -1.73
C ILE A 98 -3.88 13.01 -0.52
N LEU A 99 -3.26 12.73 0.63
CA LEU A 99 -3.48 13.43 1.88
C LEU A 99 -2.32 14.42 2.15
N LYS A 100 -2.67 15.57 2.75
CA LYS A 100 -1.74 16.62 3.15
C LYS A 100 -1.36 16.44 4.63
N PHE A 101 -0.12 16.68 5.02
CA PHE A 101 0.34 16.71 6.42
C PHE A 101 1.31 17.88 6.65
N LYS A 102 1.57 18.24 7.92
CA LYS A 102 2.41 19.39 8.29
C LYS A 102 3.62 19.03 9.15
N SER A 103 3.55 17.98 9.97
CA SER A 103 4.68 17.54 10.81
C SER A 103 4.94 16.04 10.74
N ILE A 104 6.13 15.64 11.17
CA ILE A 104 6.55 14.23 11.23
C ILE A 104 5.72 13.47 12.28
N ASP A 105 5.52 14.05 13.46
CA ASP A 105 4.74 13.41 14.53
C ASP A 105 3.29 13.16 14.07
N GLU A 106 2.68 14.17 13.42
CA GLU A 106 1.33 14.07 12.87
C GLU A 106 1.23 12.95 11.82
N VAL A 107 2.18 12.87 10.87
CA VAL A 107 2.10 11.86 9.81
C VAL A 107 2.37 10.45 10.33
N ILE A 108 3.23 10.27 11.34
CA ILE A 108 3.45 8.98 11.99
C ILE A 108 2.19 8.53 12.73
N GLU A 109 1.56 9.42 13.50
CA GLU A 109 0.31 9.12 14.21
C GLU A 109 -0.79 8.70 13.23
N ARG A 110 -1.00 9.51 12.18
CA ARG A 110 -2.02 9.25 11.16
C ARG A 110 -1.76 7.98 10.36
N ALA A 111 -0.51 7.74 9.95
CA ALA A 111 -0.14 6.52 9.22
C ALA A 111 -0.33 5.25 10.08
N ASN A 112 -0.15 5.35 11.39
CA ASN A 112 -0.35 4.25 12.31
C ASN A 112 -1.81 4.06 12.75
N SER A 113 -2.65 5.08 12.59
CA SER A 113 -4.08 5.07 12.90
C SER A 113 -4.84 4.27 11.84
N THR A 114 -4.69 2.96 11.86
CA THR A 114 -5.35 1.99 10.97
C THR A 114 -5.28 0.60 11.59
N GLU A 115 -6.20 -0.30 11.22
CA GLU A 115 -6.16 -1.71 11.61
C GLU A 115 -5.13 -2.50 10.80
N TYR A 116 -4.66 -1.94 9.68
CA TYR A 116 -3.67 -2.54 8.80
C TYR A 116 -2.22 -2.16 9.18
N GLY A 117 -1.27 -2.89 8.60
CA GLY A 117 0.17 -2.70 8.84
C GLY A 117 1.03 -3.54 7.90
N LEU A 118 0.65 -3.68 6.63
CA LEU A 118 1.39 -4.53 5.69
C LEU A 118 2.75 -3.91 5.31
N ALA A 119 2.71 -2.72 4.72
CA ALA A 119 3.90 -2.01 4.28
C ALA A 119 3.71 -0.50 4.37
N ALA A 120 4.82 0.24 4.36
CA ALA A 120 4.85 1.69 4.28
C ALA A 120 6.09 2.17 3.49
N SER A 121 6.09 3.42 3.05
CA SER A 121 7.26 4.01 2.39
C SER A 121 7.46 5.47 2.75
N ILE A 122 8.73 5.88 2.77
CA ILE A 122 9.19 7.22 3.13
C ILE A 122 10.05 7.74 1.99
N PHE A 123 9.76 8.95 1.50
CA PHE A 123 10.58 9.64 0.51
C PHE A 123 11.18 10.90 1.12
N THR A 124 12.49 10.88 1.36
CA THR A 124 13.24 11.97 2.00
C THR A 124 14.72 11.88 1.65
N LYS A 125 15.40 13.04 1.60
CA LYS A 125 16.87 13.11 1.49
C LYS A 125 17.55 13.24 2.86
N ASP A 126 16.76 13.47 3.90
CA ASP A 126 17.22 13.67 5.27
C ASP A 126 17.31 12.31 5.99
N LEU A 127 18.51 11.98 6.46
CA LEU A 127 18.81 10.69 7.10
C LEU A 127 18.07 10.53 8.43
N ASP A 128 18.03 11.58 9.25
CA ASP A 128 17.37 11.54 10.56
C ASP A 128 15.88 11.30 10.38
N LYS A 129 15.24 11.97 9.41
CA LYS A 129 13.84 11.73 9.07
C LYS A 129 13.61 10.31 8.57
N ALA A 130 14.51 9.77 7.73
CA ALA A 130 14.37 8.41 7.24
C ALA A 130 14.40 7.40 8.41
N ILE A 131 15.31 7.56 9.37
CA ILE A 131 15.45 6.68 10.54
C ILE A 131 14.27 6.86 11.49
N VAL A 132 13.93 8.10 11.87
CA VAL A 132 12.84 8.38 12.83
C VAL A 132 11.50 7.87 12.30
N VAL A 133 11.17 8.19 11.05
CA VAL A 133 9.87 7.78 10.49
C VAL A 133 9.83 6.27 10.28
N SER A 134 10.91 5.64 9.81
CA SER A 134 10.89 4.18 9.58
C SER A 134 10.73 3.38 10.85
N ASN A 135 11.37 3.79 11.95
CA ASN A 135 11.18 3.17 13.26
C ASN A 135 9.82 3.50 13.90
N GLY A 136 9.23 4.66 13.56
CA GLY A 136 7.93 5.06 14.08
C GLY A 136 6.74 4.36 13.42
N LEU A 137 6.90 3.82 12.20
CA LEU A 137 5.82 3.18 11.45
C LEU A 137 5.57 1.73 11.90
N ARG A 138 4.31 1.39 12.12
CA ARG A 138 3.85 0.04 12.49
C ARG A 138 3.48 -0.75 11.24
N ALA A 139 4.48 -1.06 10.42
CA ALA A 139 4.34 -1.79 9.16
C ALA A 139 5.39 -2.89 9.02
N GLY A 140 5.03 -3.95 8.29
CA GLY A 140 5.85 -5.16 8.12
C GLY A 140 7.13 -4.93 7.34
N SER A 141 7.01 -4.12 6.29
CA SER A 141 8.12 -3.64 5.48
C SER A 141 8.04 -2.12 5.36
N VAL A 142 9.16 -1.44 5.57
CA VAL A 142 9.27 0.01 5.38
C VAL A 142 10.33 0.29 4.34
N TRP A 143 9.92 0.86 3.21
CA TRP A 143 10.83 1.28 2.15
C TRP A 143 11.26 2.74 2.32
N VAL A 144 12.50 3.05 1.96
CA VAL A 144 13.02 4.42 1.96
C VAL A 144 13.47 4.77 0.55
N ASN A 145 12.89 5.82 -0.03
CA ASN A 145 13.12 6.30 -1.39
C ASN A 145 12.85 5.27 -2.51
N THR A 146 11.99 4.28 -2.22
CA THR A 146 11.50 3.29 -3.17
C THR A 146 10.13 2.77 -2.74
N TYR A 147 9.45 2.00 -3.59
CA TYR A 147 8.17 1.36 -3.31
C TYR A 147 8.10 0.03 -4.07
N ASP A 148 7.47 -1.00 -3.49
CA ASP A 148 7.37 -2.35 -4.06
C ASP A 148 8.73 -2.99 -4.42
N ASN A 149 9.79 -2.63 -3.70
CA ASN A 149 11.11 -3.23 -3.89
C ASN A 149 11.24 -4.51 -3.06
N PHE A 150 10.86 -5.63 -3.68
CA PHE A 150 10.91 -6.96 -3.06
C PHE A 150 12.23 -7.67 -3.34
N ASP A 151 12.74 -8.36 -2.32
CA ASP A 151 13.90 -9.24 -2.42
C ASP A 151 13.53 -10.61 -1.81
N PRO A 152 13.79 -11.75 -2.47
CA PRO A 152 13.57 -13.07 -1.89
C PRO A 152 14.30 -13.33 -0.57
N ALA A 153 15.42 -12.64 -0.32
CA ALA A 153 16.20 -12.72 0.90
C ALA A 153 15.67 -11.81 2.03
N ALA A 154 14.74 -10.88 1.74
CA ALA A 154 14.11 -10.04 2.73
C ALA A 154 12.74 -10.59 3.15
N PRO A 155 12.43 -10.69 4.45
CA PRO A 155 11.12 -11.15 4.91
C PRO A 155 10.02 -10.15 4.52
N PHE A 156 8.83 -10.66 4.23
CA PHE A 156 7.63 -9.86 3.98
C PHE A 156 6.45 -10.42 4.76
N GLY A 157 5.61 -9.54 5.32
CA GLY A 157 4.41 -9.94 6.06
C GLY A 157 3.95 -8.85 7.01
N GLY A 158 2.68 -8.84 7.37
CA GLY A 158 2.06 -7.68 8.04
C GLY A 158 2.27 -7.57 9.55
N PHE A 159 1.97 -6.38 10.05
CA PHE A 159 1.56 -6.12 11.43
C PHE A 159 0.02 -6.08 11.52
N LYS A 160 -0.49 -6.14 12.77
CA LYS A 160 -1.92 -5.98 13.09
C LYS A 160 -2.80 -6.94 12.28
N GLN A 161 -3.86 -6.46 11.64
CA GLN A 161 -4.76 -7.29 10.84
C GLN A 161 -4.21 -7.59 9.43
N SER A 162 -3.02 -7.11 9.06
CA SER A 162 -2.40 -7.43 7.76
C SER A 162 -1.70 -8.79 7.73
N GLY A 163 -1.78 -9.58 8.79
CA GLY A 163 -1.30 -10.96 8.83
C GLY A 163 -0.45 -11.30 10.05
N LEU A 164 -0.23 -12.60 10.24
CA LEU A 164 0.63 -13.18 11.26
C LEU A 164 1.72 -14.00 10.59
N GLY A 165 2.95 -13.94 11.12
CA GLY A 165 4.12 -14.60 10.52
C GLY A 165 4.80 -13.76 9.42
N ARG A 166 5.76 -14.39 8.75
CA ARG A 166 6.53 -13.81 7.63
C ARG A 166 6.70 -14.84 6.53
N GLU A 167 6.64 -14.37 5.29
CA GLU A 167 6.99 -15.13 4.10
C GLU A 167 8.32 -14.63 3.53
N LYS A 168 8.89 -15.42 2.59
CA LYS A 168 10.23 -15.23 2.01
C LYS A 168 11.35 -15.38 3.05
N SER A 169 12.60 -15.25 2.60
CA SER A 169 13.81 -15.32 3.43
C SER A 169 13.89 -16.56 4.35
N GLU A 170 14.88 -16.61 5.24
CA GLU A 170 15.00 -17.67 6.24
C GLU A 170 13.86 -17.64 7.27
N PHE A 171 13.28 -16.46 7.54
CA PHE A 171 12.20 -16.30 8.52
C PHE A 171 10.93 -17.09 8.17
N SER A 172 10.69 -17.36 6.88
CA SER A 172 9.55 -18.17 6.47
C SER A 172 9.66 -19.64 6.91
N LEU A 173 10.90 -20.15 7.08
CA LEU A 173 11.14 -21.56 7.41
C LEU A 173 10.55 -21.93 8.77
N ASP A 174 10.47 -20.99 9.71
CA ASP A 174 9.86 -21.19 11.03
C ASP A 174 8.39 -21.62 10.92
N SER A 175 7.67 -21.15 9.90
CA SER A 175 6.25 -21.51 9.68
C SER A 175 6.07 -22.83 8.94
N TYR A 176 7.15 -23.40 8.37
CA TYR A 176 7.15 -24.65 7.62
C TYR A 176 7.97 -25.76 8.30
N THR A 177 8.45 -25.52 9.51
CA THR A 177 9.21 -26.49 10.29
C THR A 177 8.52 -26.81 11.61
N GLU A 178 8.60 -28.07 12.03
CA GLU A 178 8.05 -28.52 13.31
C GLU A 178 9.20 -28.97 14.21
N THR A 179 9.42 -28.26 15.31
CA THR A 179 10.56 -28.52 16.21
C THR A 179 10.27 -29.73 17.10
N LYS A 180 11.14 -30.74 17.04
CA LYS A 180 11.10 -31.91 17.93
C LYS A 180 12.32 -31.97 18.84
N CYS A 181 12.12 -31.84 20.14
CA CYS A 181 13.14 -32.11 21.13
C CYS A 181 13.13 -33.60 21.51
N VAL A 182 14.28 -34.27 21.41
CA VAL A 182 14.48 -35.64 21.88
C VAL A 182 15.48 -35.59 23.03
N THR A 183 15.06 -36.04 24.22
CA THR A 183 15.91 -36.11 25.39
C THR A 183 16.20 -37.57 25.74
N ILE A 184 17.47 -37.92 25.86
CA ILE A 184 17.93 -39.28 26.14
C ILE A 184 18.63 -39.29 27.49
N LYS A 185 18.20 -40.18 28.40
CA LYS A 185 18.90 -40.44 29.66
C LYS A 185 20.24 -41.11 29.36
N ILE A 186 21.33 -40.51 29.85
CA ILE A 186 22.68 -41.12 29.82
C ILE A 186 23.19 -41.31 31.26
N SER A 187 24.12 -42.24 31.45
CA SER A 187 24.65 -42.59 32.78
C SER A 187 25.48 -41.46 33.38
N GLU A 188 26.24 -40.75 32.56
CA GLU A 188 27.09 -39.64 32.96
C GLU A 188 27.19 -38.65 31.80
N ARG A 189 27.04 -37.35 32.09
CA ARG A 189 27.22 -36.26 31.12
C ARG A 189 28.51 -35.54 31.45
N ASN A 190 29.40 -35.37 30.47
CA ASN A 190 30.54 -34.47 30.56
C ASN A 190 30.36 -33.29 29.59
N SER A 191 31.03 -32.16 29.87
CA SER A 191 31.02 -30.94 29.03
C SER A 191 31.90 -31.07 27.80
#